data_AF-A0A1B2DJ26-F1
#
_entry.id   AF-A0A1B2DJ26-F1
#
_cell.length_a   1.000
_cell.length_b   1.000
_cell.length_c   1.000
_cell.angle_alpha   90.00
_cell.angle_beta   90.00
_cell.angle_gamma   90.00
#
_symmetry.space_group_name_H-M   'P 1'
#
loop_
_entity.id
_entity.type
_entity.pdbx_description
1 polymer ?
#
loop_
_entity_poly.entity_id
_entity_poly.type
_entity_poly.pdbx_seq_one_letter_code
_entity_poly.pdbx_strand_id
1 'polypeptide(L)'
;MAKALKAFSGTATSTISMPKIMNELVICNDGAANLTFTVSGETFTLRPGYTFDEELEPFKEITVTATDAYFGYARRQGAETR
;
A
#
# COMPACT_ATOMS: atom_id res chain seq x y z
N MET A 1 16.93 11.29 10.40
CA MET A 1 15.88 10.30 10.77
C MET A 1 15.82 9.24 9.67
N ALA A 2 15.88 7.94 10.00
CA ALA A 2 15.82 6.88 8.97
C ALA A 2 14.44 6.82 8.31
N LYS A 3 14.39 6.90 6.98
CA LYS A 3 13.18 6.71 6.16
C LYS A 3 12.62 5.31 6.46
N ALA A 4 11.40 5.23 6.98
CA ALA A 4 10.76 3.93 7.22
C ALA A 4 10.18 3.44 5.90
N LEU A 5 10.54 2.23 5.48
CA LEU A 5 10.03 1.57 4.28
C LEU A 5 9.60 0.15 4.68
N LYS A 6 8.39 -0.24 4.27
CA LYS A 6 7.89 -1.60 4.42
C LYS A 6 7.39 -2.08 3.06
N ALA A 7 8.15 -2.99 2.44
CA ALA A 7 7.71 -3.71 1.25
C ALA A 7 6.77 -4.87 1.62
N PHE A 8 5.88 -5.22 0.70
CA PHE A 8 4.95 -6.34 0.80
C PHE A 8 4.58 -6.86 -0.59
N SER A 9 4.12 -8.11 -0.65
CA SER A 9 3.59 -8.76 -1.85
C SER A 9 2.68 -9.92 -1.46
N GLY A 10 1.80 -10.33 -2.35
CA GLY A 10 0.90 -11.45 -2.12
C GLY A 10 0.10 -11.83 -3.36
N THR A 11 -0.72 -12.86 -3.24
CA THR A 11 -1.64 -13.33 -4.31
C THR A 11 -3.08 -13.49 -3.81
N ALA A 12 -3.33 -13.15 -2.55
CA ALA A 12 -4.60 -13.35 -1.86
C ALA A 12 -4.88 -12.18 -0.91
N THR A 13 -6.09 -12.15 -0.35
CA THR A 13 -6.47 -11.18 0.68
C THR A 13 -5.53 -11.25 1.88
N SER A 14 -4.98 -10.11 2.28
CA SER A 14 -4.09 -10.00 3.43
C SER A 14 -4.20 -8.65 4.10
N THR A 15 -4.10 -8.66 5.43
CA THR A 15 -3.89 -7.45 6.23
C THR A 15 -2.40 -7.29 6.51
N ILE A 16 -1.87 -6.08 6.31
CA ILE A 16 -0.45 -5.78 6.40
C ILE A 16 -0.27 -4.67 7.43
N SER A 17 0.36 -5.01 8.55
CA SER A 17 0.69 -4.05 9.61
C SER A 17 2.05 -3.38 9.36
N MET A 18 2.09 -2.06 9.54
CA MET A 18 3.27 -1.24 9.37
C MET A 18 4.06 -1.11 10.68
N PRO A 19 5.40 -1.16 10.62
CA PRO A 19 6.25 -1.05 11.83
C PRO A 19 6.20 0.35 12.47
N LYS A 20 5.77 1.36 11.71
CA LYS A 20 5.59 2.76 12.12
C LYS A 20 4.39 3.32 11.37
N ILE A 21 3.92 4.48 11.80
CA ILE A 21 2.95 5.26 11.02
C ILE A 21 3.61 5.68 9.70
N MET A 22 2.94 5.39 8.59
CA MET A 22 3.32 5.71 7.21
C MET A 22 2.32 6.72 6.63
N ASN A 23 2.70 7.41 5.56
CA ASN A 23 1.83 8.38 4.87
C ASN A 23 1.92 8.28 3.35
N GLU A 24 2.72 7.37 2.80
CA GLU A 24 2.79 7.14 1.35
C GLU A 24 2.64 5.65 1.07
N LEU A 25 1.84 5.33 0.06
CA LEU A 25 1.50 3.97 -0.31
C LEU A 25 1.67 3.80 -1.82
N VAL A 26 2.50 2.81 -2.18
CA VAL A 26 2.61 2.33 -3.55
C VAL A 26 2.12 0.89 -3.62
N ILE A 27 1.18 0.61 -4.51
CA ILE A 27 0.68 -0.74 -4.79
C ILE A 27 0.60 -0.92 -6.30
N CYS A 28 1.18 -2.01 -6.79
CA CYS A 28 1.09 -2.46 -8.17
C CYS A 28 0.22 -3.70 -8.24
N ASN A 29 -0.79 -3.68 -9.13
CA ASN A 29 -1.56 -4.87 -9.47
C ASN A 29 -0.95 -5.52 -10.71
N ASP A 30 -0.13 -6.55 -10.50
CA ASP A 30 0.50 -7.35 -11.56
C ASP A 30 -0.36 -8.56 -11.98
N GLY A 31 -1.59 -8.62 -11.45
CA GLY A 31 -2.56 -9.67 -11.72
C GLY A 31 -3.40 -9.44 -12.96
N ALA A 32 -4.29 -10.40 -13.24
CA ALA A 32 -5.26 -10.32 -14.34
C ALA A 32 -6.65 -9.85 -13.88
N ALA A 33 -6.92 -9.85 -12.58
CA ALA A 33 -8.15 -9.35 -11.97
C ALA A 33 -7.97 -8.01 -11.23
N ASN A 34 -9.07 -7.30 -10.99
CA ASN A 34 -9.06 -6.09 -10.15
C ASN A 34 -8.62 -6.44 -8.72
N LEU A 35 -7.75 -5.61 -8.16
CA LEU A 35 -7.37 -5.62 -6.76
C LEU A 35 -8.14 -4.51 -6.06
N THR A 36 -8.62 -4.75 -4.84
CA THR A 36 -9.10 -3.68 -3.97
C THR A 36 -8.23 -3.58 -2.73
N PHE A 37 -8.09 -2.39 -2.17
CA PHE A 37 -7.41 -2.23 -0.89
C PHE A 37 -8.07 -1.15 -0.05
N THR A 38 -8.03 -1.35 1.26
CA THR A 38 -8.57 -0.43 2.25
C THR A 38 -7.43 0.10 3.11
N VAL A 39 -7.38 1.41 3.28
CA VAL A 39 -6.40 2.13 4.09
C VAL A 39 -7.09 3.33 4.73
N SER A 40 -6.92 3.53 6.04
CA SER A 40 -7.58 4.60 6.80
C SER A 40 -9.12 4.64 6.66
N GLY A 41 -9.75 3.50 6.36
CA GLY A 41 -11.20 3.40 6.15
C GLY A 41 -11.67 3.71 4.73
N GLU A 42 -10.79 4.20 3.86
CA GLU A 42 -11.06 4.41 2.43
C GLU A 42 -10.72 3.16 1.63
N THR A 43 -11.53 2.87 0.61
CA THR A 43 -11.34 1.69 -0.26
C THR A 43 -11.13 2.12 -1.70
N PHE A 44 -10.06 1.60 -2.29
CA PHE A 44 -9.65 1.88 -3.65
C PHE A 44 -9.72 0.60 -4.49
N THR A 45 -9.98 0.77 -5.79
CA THR A 45 -9.94 -0.33 -6.77
C THR A 45 -8.85 -0.05 -7.79
N LEU A 46 -7.94 -1.01 -7.95
CA LEU A 46 -6.81 -0.93 -8.86
C LEU A 46 -6.96 -1.99 -9.97
N ARG A 47 -7.04 -1.52 -11.22
CA ARG A 47 -7.18 -2.39 -12.39
C ARG A 47 -5.90 -3.19 -12.66
N PRO A 48 -5.98 -4.34 -13.35
CA PRO A 48 -4.82 -5.09 -13.84
C PRO A 48 -3.81 -4.19 -14.56
N GLY A 49 -2.54 -4.28 -14.19
CA GLY A 49 -1.44 -3.51 -14.78
C GLY A 49 -1.34 -2.05 -14.31
N TYR A 50 -2.21 -1.60 -13.40
CA TYR A 50 -2.13 -0.24 -12.85
C TYR A 50 -1.32 -0.20 -11.56
N THR A 51 -0.78 0.98 -11.29
CA THR A 51 -0.07 1.32 -10.05
C THR A 51 -0.81 2.44 -9.34
N PHE A 52 -1.04 2.26 -8.05
CA PHE A 52 -1.42 3.31 -7.12
C PHE A 52 -0.14 3.85 -6.48
N ASP A 53 0.05 5.16 -6.49
CA ASP A 53 1.22 5.86 -5.92
C ASP A 53 0.73 7.22 -5.39
N GLU A 54 0.35 7.25 -4.12
CA GLU A 54 -0.24 8.45 -3.51
C GLU A 54 0.26 8.67 -2.08
N GLU A 55 0.22 9.94 -1.68
CA GLU A 55 0.28 10.34 -0.27
C GLU A 55 -1.12 10.25 0.34
N LEU A 56 -1.22 9.67 1.53
CA LEU A 56 -2.47 9.37 2.23
C LEU A 56 -2.41 9.92 3.66
N GLU A 57 -3.59 9.97 4.30
CA GLU A 57 -3.66 10.19 5.74
C GLU A 57 -2.82 9.15 6.51
N PRO A 58 -2.15 9.54 7.61
CA PRO A 58 -1.26 8.66 8.34
C PRO A 58 -1.91 7.32 8.74
N PHE A 59 -1.31 6.21 8.32
CA PHE A 59 -1.84 4.86 8.51
C PHE A 59 -0.82 3.91 9.14
N LYS A 60 -1.31 2.84 9.77
CA LYS A 60 -0.48 1.74 10.31
C LYS A 60 -0.89 0.36 9.80
N GLU A 61 -1.97 0.28 9.04
CA GLU A 61 -2.51 -0.95 8.52
C GLU A 61 -3.11 -0.70 7.14
N ILE A 62 -2.94 -1.69 6.26
CA ILE A 62 -3.66 -1.77 5.00
C ILE A 62 -4.27 -3.17 4.90
N THR A 63 -5.45 -3.28 4.30
CA THR A 63 -6.02 -4.57 3.91
C THR A 63 -6.11 -4.62 2.40
N VAL A 64 -5.44 -5.57 1.78
CA VAL A 64 -5.48 -5.82 0.34
C VAL A 64 -6.38 -7.01 0.10
N THR A 65 -7.33 -6.90 -0.83
CA THR A 65 -8.16 -7.99 -1.34
C THR A 65 -7.79 -8.23 -2.80
N ALA A 66 -7.18 -9.37 -3.06
CA ALA A 66 -6.72 -9.75 -4.39
C ALA A 66 -6.95 -11.24 -4.61
N THR A 67 -7.10 -11.62 -5.88
CA THR A 67 -7.12 -13.03 -6.34
C THR A 67 -5.88 -13.39 -7.16
N ASP A 68 -5.04 -12.39 -7.48
CA ASP A 68 -3.82 -12.52 -8.27
C ASP A 68 -2.66 -11.74 -7.60
N ALA A 69 -1.48 -11.85 -8.21
CA ALA A 69 -0.25 -11.25 -7.70
C ALA A 69 -0.31 -9.72 -7.58
N TYR A 70 0.19 -9.22 -6.46
CA TYR A 70 0.44 -7.81 -6.21
C TYR A 70 1.74 -7.62 -5.43
N PHE A 71 2.31 -6.44 -5.56
CA PHE A 71 3.44 -6.00 -4.76
C PHE A 71 3.33 -4.51 -4.46
N GLY A 72 4.02 -4.05 -3.43
CA GLY A 72 3.95 -2.67 -3.04
C GLY A 72 4.90 -2.35 -1.90
N TYR A 73 4.91 -1.08 -1.54
CA TYR A 73 5.57 -0.62 -0.33
C TYR A 73 4.80 0.54 0.29
N ALA A 74 4.92 0.66 1.61
CA ALA A 74 4.53 1.85 2.33
C ALA A 74 5.79 2.52 2.88
N ARG A 75 5.83 3.85 2.86
CA ARG A 75 6.91 4.60 3.47
C ARG A 75 6.42 5.77 4.30
N ARG A 76 7.25 6.15 5.27
CA ARG A 76 7.11 7.43 5.95
C ARG A 76 7.94 8.44 5.17
N GLN A 77 7.31 9.45 4.59
CA GLN A 77 8.03 10.66 4.21
C GLN A 77 8.65 11.21 5.48
N GLY A 78 9.99 11.25 5.53
CA GLY A 78 10.66 12.02 6.56
C GLY A 78 10.23 13.46 6.38
N ALA A 79 9.85 14.16 7.46
CA ALA A 79 9.71 15.61 7.40
C ALA A 79 10.97 16.14 6.72
N GLU A 80 10.82 16.71 5.52
CA GLU A 80 11.88 17.48 4.92
C GLU A 80 12.14 18.61 5.92
N THR A 81 13.21 18.50 6.69
CA THR A 81 13.75 19.64 7.44
C THR A 81 14.16 20.67 6.40
N ARG A 82 13.25 21.59 6.10
CA ARG A 82 13.57 22.90 5.54
C ARG A 82 14.01 23.82 6.66
#